data_AF-A0A644Z060-F1
#
_entry.id   AF-A0A644Z060-F1
#
_cell.length_a   1.000
_cell.length_b   1.000
_cell.length_c   1.000
_cell.angle_alpha   90.00
_cell.angle_beta   90.00
_cell.angle_gamma   90.00
#
_symmetry.space_group_name_H-M   'P 1'
#
loop_
_entity.id
_entity.type
_entity.pdbx_description
1 polymer ?
#
loop_
_entity_poly.entity_id
_entity_poly.type
_entity_poly.pdbx_seq_one_letter_code
_entity_poly.pdbx_strand_id
1 'polypeptide(L)'
;MKITGDDEEGKSQLQSFISPKEKYPTLVTTSKLLTTGVDCKTCEFIVIDSEINSMIEFKQILGRGTRIREDYGKMYFTLIDFRDVSRLFADKDFDGEPVKVKETDTSTIPNEDDEEFDDTTEGDSNFYPEPGDDNSGDASFINDPFGEDNGVSKYYLDDVEVRIINRRAHYYGADGKLIVESLEDYSKKNIRKEFSTLDQFIRTWSETDKKDEIRRHFEDEGIFLEDLIDDVGKDMDVFDLVCHIAYDMPVLTRKERANNVKKRNYFGKYNEKARVVLDKLLDKYANEGIENIQDINVLTLPEFKEVGSKLEIVKKIFGGKKEYEQAIKELVQELYTIA
;
A
#
# COMPACT_ATOMS: atom_id res chain seq x y z
N MET A 1 11.61 -7.18 -23.78
CA MET A 1 12.85 -7.01 -24.57
C MET A 1 13.97 -7.80 -23.91
N LYS A 2 14.78 -8.54 -24.66
CA LYS A 2 15.91 -9.29 -24.09
C LYS A 2 17.11 -8.35 -23.97
N ILE A 3 17.79 -8.35 -22.82
CA ILE A 3 19.05 -7.62 -22.63
C ILE A 3 20.10 -8.58 -22.06
N THR A 4 21.13 -8.88 -22.85
CA THR A 4 22.26 -9.76 -22.51
C THR A 4 23.61 -9.11 -22.80
N GLY A 5 24.68 -9.56 -22.14
CA GLY A 5 26.02 -8.94 -22.24
C GLY A 5 26.60 -8.89 -23.64
N ASP A 6 26.17 -9.82 -24.49
CA ASP A 6 26.66 -9.98 -25.86
C ASP A 6 25.77 -9.27 -26.90
N ASP A 7 24.74 -8.53 -26.45
CA ASP A 7 23.76 -7.88 -27.32
C ASP A 7 23.87 -6.34 -27.26
N GLU A 8 24.49 -5.77 -28.29
CA GLU A 8 24.68 -4.32 -28.43
C GLU A 8 23.36 -3.54 -28.55
N GLU A 9 22.32 -4.14 -29.15
CA GLU A 9 20.99 -3.53 -29.24
C GLU A 9 20.34 -3.49 -27.85
N GLY A 10 20.44 -4.58 -27.10
CA GLY A 10 19.99 -4.65 -25.70
C GLY A 10 20.67 -3.62 -24.79
N LYS A 11 21.99 -3.44 -24.92
CA LYS A 11 22.74 -2.42 -24.15
C LYS A 11 22.30 -1.00 -24.47
N SER A 12 22.03 -0.70 -25.74
CA SER A 12 21.52 0.61 -26.18
C SER A 12 20.17 0.93 -25.53
N GLN A 13 19.30 -0.08 -25.40
CA GLN A 13 17.94 0.06 -24.88
C GLN A 13 17.88 0.11 -23.35
N LEU A 14 18.95 -0.28 -22.67
CA LEU A 14 19.05 -0.20 -21.21
C LEU A 14 18.93 1.26 -20.71
N GLN A 15 19.51 2.22 -21.43
CA GLN A 15 19.38 3.65 -21.08
C GLN A 15 17.93 4.14 -21.21
N SER A 16 17.22 3.68 -22.24
CA SER A 16 15.79 3.95 -22.41
C SER A 16 14.98 3.33 -21.28
N PHE A 17 15.28 2.10 -20.87
CA PHE A 17 14.59 1.42 -19.77
C PHE A 17 14.76 2.13 -18.41
N ILE A 18 15.96 2.62 -18.12
CA ILE A 18 16.27 3.31 -16.86
C ILE A 18 15.64 4.71 -16.82
N SER A 19 15.44 5.33 -17.98
CA SER A 19 14.95 6.71 -18.08
C SER A 19 13.48 6.82 -17.64
N PRO A 20 13.16 7.61 -16.60
CA PRO A 20 11.78 7.87 -16.20
C PRO A 20 10.94 8.60 -17.26
N LYS A 21 11.58 9.15 -18.30
CA LYS A 21 10.93 9.91 -19.38
C LYS A 21 10.49 9.02 -20.54
N GLU A 22 11.08 7.84 -20.65
CA GLU A 22 10.78 6.91 -21.73
C GLU A 22 9.68 5.96 -21.29
N LYS A 23 8.75 5.67 -22.21
CA LYS A 23 7.67 4.69 -21.94
C LYS A 23 8.12 3.26 -22.23
N TYR A 24 9.15 3.10 -23.06
CA TYR A 24 9.60 1.81 -23.58
C TYR A 24 11.13 1.68 -23.52
N PRO A 25 11.64 0.46 -23.33
CA PRO A 25 10.87 -0.77 -23.05
C PRO A 25 10.24 -0.74 -21.64
N THR A 26 9.10 -1.41 -21.44
CA THR A 26 8.45 -1.51 -20.10
C THR A 26 8.87 -2.79 -19.38
N LEU A 27 9.20 -3.84 -20.14
CA LEU A 27 9.61 -5.14 -19.63
C LEU A 27 10.93 -5.56 -20.28
N VAL A 28 11.88 -5.91 -19.43
CA VAL A 28 13.19 -6.42 -19.83
C VAL A 28 13.41 -7.80 -19.22
N THR A 29 13.95 -8.72 -20.01
CA THR A 29 14.36 -10.04 -19.55
C THR A 29 15.89 -10.10 -19.59
N THR A 30 16.47 -10.61 -18.51
CA THR A 30 17.92 -10.76 -18.39
C THR A 30 18.23 -12.06 -17.66
N SER A 31 19.41 -12.61 -17.90
CA SER A 31 19.97 -13.71 -17.11
C SER A 31 20.82 -13.18 -15.95
N LYS A 32 21.74 -12.25 -16.23
CA LYS A 32 22.66 -11.66 -15.24
C LYS A 32 22.93 -10.17 -15.44
N LEU A 33 22.56 -9.56 -16.56
CA LEU A 33 23.04 -8.22 -16.90
C LEU A 33 22.46 -7.11 -16.00
N LEU A 34 21.30 -7.35 -15.38
CA LEU A 34 20.70 -6.41 -14.42
C LEU A 34 21.09 -6.73 -12.95
N THR A 35 21.89 -7.78 -12.70
CA THR A 35 22.26 -8.13 -11.32
C THR A 35 23.25 -7.11 -10.74
N THR A 36 24.10 -6.50 -11.57
CA THR A 36 25.08 -5.48 -11.16
C THR A 36 25.02 -4.20 -12.01
N GLY A 37 25.18 -3.03 -11.38
CA GLY A 37 25.42 -1.75 -12.09
C GLY A 37 24.24 -0.97 -12.67
N VAL A 38 23.00 -1.49 -12.66
CA VAL A 38 21.82 -0.80 -13.23
C VAL A 38 21.00 -0.05 -12.18
N ASP A 39 20.86 1.27 -12.31
CA ASP A 39 20.09 2.11 -11.38
C ASP A 39 18.71 2.48 -11.96
N CYS A 40 17.78 1.52 -11.97
CA CYS A 40 16.41 1.74 -12.44
C CYS A 40 15.53 2.31 -11.32
N LYS A 41 15.50 3.63 -11.19
CA LYS A 41 14.79 4.32 -10.09
C LYS A 41 13.27 4.16 -10.12
N THR A 42 12.70 3.81 -11.28
CA THR A 42 11.25 3.64 -11.50
C THR A 42 10.82 2.17 -11.57
N CYS A 43 11.65 1.22 -11.13
CA CYS A 43 11.36 -0.22 -11.22
C CYS A 43 10.27 -0.68 -10.24
N GLU A 44 9.05 -0.91 -10.74
CA GLU A 44 7.89 -1.33 -9.92
C GLU A 44 7.73 -2.84 -9.78
N PHE A 45 8.27 -3.63 -10.71
CA PHE A 45 8.13 -5.10 -10.71
C PHE A 45 9.48 -5.78 -10.89
N ILE A 46 9.76 -6.73 -10.00
CA ILE A 46 10.87 -7.67 -10.12
C ILE A 46 10.26 -9.06 -10.24
N VAL A 47 10.59 -9.75 -11.33
CA VAL A 47 10.08 -11.10 -11.59
C VAL A 47 11.26 -12.07 -11.59
N ILE A 48 11.23 -13.03 -10.67
CA ILE A 48 12.25 -14.07 -10.53
C ILE A 48 11.69 -15.37 -11.08
N ASP A 49 12.25 -15.82 -12.19
CA ASP A 49 12.08 -17.17 -12.73
C ASP A 49 13.46 -17.79 -12.99
N SER A 50 14.28 -17.77 -11.94
CA SER A 50 15.63 -18.35 -11.95
C SER A 50 15.97 -18.88 -10.57
N GLU A 51 16.77 -19.94 -10.53
CA GLU A 51 17.36 -20.42 -9.28
C GLU A 51 18.44 -19.44 -8.84
N ILE A 52 18.26 -18.84 -7.66
CA ILE A 52 19.24 -17.95 -7.05
C ILE A 52 19.79 -18.66 -5.81
N ASN A 53 21.07 -18.98 -5.87
CA ASN A 53 21.76 -19.74 -4.83
C ASN A 53 22.53 -18.86 -3.84
N SER A 54 22.50 -17.54 -4.02
CA SER A 54 23.24 -16.57 -3.19
C SER A 54 22.33 -15.46 -2.68
N MET A 55 22.35 -15.23 -1.36
CA MET A 55 21.64 -14.12 -0.72
C MET A 55 22.14 -12.76 -1.22
N ILE A 56 23.42 -12.67 -1.55
CA ILE A 56 24.01 -11.43 -2.07
C ILE A 56 23.41 -11.11 -3.45
N GLU A 57 23.34 -12.10 -4.33
CA GLU A 57 22.71 -11.95 -5.66
C GLU A 57 21.23 -11.58 -5.52
N PHE A 58 20.52 -12.24 -4.60
CA PHE A 58 19.12 -11.94 -4.29
C PHE A 58 18.93 -10.50 -3.78
N LYS A 59 19.70 -10.07 -2.78
CA LYS A 59 19.68 -8.69 -2.23
C LYS A 59 20.04 -7.66 -3.31
N GLN A 60 20.97 -7.97 -4.22
CA GLN A 60 21.33 -7.09 -5.33
C GLN A 60 20.19 -6.94 -6.34
N ILE A 61 19.48 -8.02 -6.65
CA ILE A 61 18.28 -8.01 -7.51
C ILE A 61 17.20 -7.14 -6.86
N LEU A 62 16.87 -7.40 -5.59
CA LEU A 62 15.86 -6.62 -4.86
C LEU A 62 16.25 -5.14 -4.74
N GLY A 63 17.53 -4.85 -4.53
CA GLY A 63 18.06 -3.49 -4.46
C GLY A 63 17.74 -2.62 -5.68
N ARG A 64 17.35 -3.22 -6.82
CA ARG A 64 16.88 -2.49 -8.01
C ARG A 64 15.49 -1.89 -7.82
N GLY A 65 14.63 -2.53 -7.02
CA GLY A 65 13.26 -2.10 -6.75
C GLY A 65 13.11 -1.20 -5.53
N THR A 66 14.08 -1.17 -4.61
CA THR A 66 13.95 -0.48 -3.31
C THR A 66 14.01 1.06 -3.38
N ARG A 67 14.33 1.65 -4.54
CA ARG A 67 14.38 3.11 -4.70
C ARG A 67 12.97 3.73 -4.67
N ILE A 68 12.74 4.73 -3.83
CA ILE A 68 11.50 5.51 -3.81
C ILE A 68 11.60 6.68 -4.80
N ARG A 69 10.53 6.92 -5.58
CA ARG A 69 10.39 8.04 -6.53
C ARG A 69 8.98 8.59 -6.49
N GLU A 70 8.72 9.45 -5.49
CA GLU A 70 7.42 10.08 -5.26
C GLU A 70 6.93 10.92 -6.45
N ASP A 71 7.85 11.60 -7.14
CA ASP A 71 7.57 12.42 -8.32
C ASP A 71 7.03 11.63 -9.52
N TYR A 72 7.25 10.31 -9.52
CA TYR A 72 6.73 9.37 -10.51
C TYR A 72 5.70 8.40 -9.92
N GLY A 73 5.23 8.62 -8.68
CA GLY A 73 4.24 7.76 -8.02
C GLY A 73 4.76 6.42 -7.52
N LYS A 74 6.08 6.20 -7.54
CA LYS A 74 6.69 4.95 -7.08
C LYS A 74 7.00 4.99 -5.59
N MET A 75 6.13 4.37 -4.81
CA MET A 75 6.28 4.24 -3.35
C MET A 75 6.66 2.83 -2.89
N TYR A 76 6.46 1.83 -3.74
CA TYR A 76 6.76 0.43 -3.47
C TYR A 76 7.33 -0.25 -4.73
N PHE A 77 7.61 -1.54 -4.61
CA PHE A 77 7.80 -2.43 -5.75
C PHE A 77 7.21 -3.80 -5.40
N THR A 78 6.88 -4.58 -6.41
CA THR A 78 6.31 -5.92 -6.27
C THR A 78 7.35 -6.95 -6.68
N LEU A 79 7.60 -7.92 -5.80
CA LEU A 79 8.38 -9.11 -6.12
C LEU A 79 7.42 -10.24 -6.54
N ILE A 80 7.60 -10.77 -7.75
CA ILE A 80 6.93 -11.98 -8.23
C ILE A 80 7.99 -13.08 -8.29
N ASP A 81 7.84 -14.09 -7.47
CA ASP A 81 8.82 -15.16 -7.33
C ASP A 81 8.20 -16.51 -7.73
N PHE A 82 8.60 -17.03 -8.88
CA PHE A 82 8.12 -18.31 -9.40
C PHE A 82 8.88 -19.52 -8.84
N ARG A 83 9.99 -19.28 -8.12
CA ARG A 83 10.91 -20.33 -7.66
C ARG A 83 10.97 -20.45 -6.13
N ASP A 84 10.19 -19.64 -5.42
CA ASP A 84 10.15 -19.60 -3.95
C ASP A 84 11.54 -19.35 -3.33
N VAL A 85 12.34 -18.50 -3.99
CA VAL A 85 13.66 -18.05 -3.52
C VAL A 85 13.50 -17.11 -2.32
N SER A 86 12.44 -16.31 -2.30
CA SER A 86 12.14 -15.32 -1.28
C SER A 86 12.02 -15.91 0.13
N ARG A 87 11.79 -17.22 0.29
CA ARG A 87 11.88 -17.90 1.60
C ARG A 87 13.25 -17.76 2.25
N LEU A 88 14.32 -17.71 1.45
CA LEU A 88 15.70 -17.58 1.92
C LEU A 88 15.92 -16.23 2.62
N PHE A 89 15.10 -15.22 2.32
CA PHE A 89 15.16 -13.91 2.97
C PHE A 89 14.85 -13.98 4.47
N ALA A 90 14.05 -14.95 4.91
CA ALA A 90 13.70 -15.15 6.31
C ALA A 90 14.75 -15.97 7.08
N ASP A 91 15.70 -16.60 6.39
CA ASP A 91 16.74 -17.44 6.98
C ASP A 91 17.94 -16.58 7.41
N LYS A 92 18.10 -16.42 8.73
CA LYS A 92 19.19 -15.65 9.34
C LYS A 92 20.54 -16.35 9.23
N ASP A 93 20.55 -17.67 9.05
CA ASP A 93 21.78 -18.48 9.00
C ASP A 93 22.36 -18.55 7.57
N PHE A 94 21.57 -18.14 6.57
CA PHE A 94 21.98 -18.08 5.16
C PHE A 94 22.79 -16.81 4.80
N ASP A 95 22.97 -15.87 5.74
CA ASP A 95 23.63 -14.57 5.49
C ASP A 95 25.17 -14.69 5.39
N GLY A 96 25.78 -15.77 5.88
CA GLY A 96 27.24 -15.92 5.96
C GLY A 96 27.91 -14.77 6.75
N GLU A 97 29.24 -14.79 6.89
CA GLU A 97 29.92 -13.62 7.46
C GLU A 97 30.05 -12.51 6.40
N PRO A 98 29.84 -11.23 6.77
CA PRO A 98 29.93 -10.11 5.85
C PRO A 98 31.30 -10.08 5.16
N VAL A 99 31.29 -9.90 3.84
CA VAL A 99 32.52 -9.75 3.05
C VAL A 99 33.27 -8.53 3.58
N LYS A 100 34.50 -8.73 4.09
CA LYS A 100 35.35 -7.65 4.58
C LYS A 100 35.58 -6.65 3.44
N VAL A 101 35.06 -5.43 3.59
CA VAL A 101 35.39 -4.33 2.70
C VAL A 101 36.88 -4.03 2.87
N LYS A 102 37.68 -4.31 1.85
CA LYS A 102 39.07 -3.85 1.80
C LYS A 102 39.02 -2.33 1.58
N GLU A 103 39.45 -1.56 2.58
CA GLU A 103 39.74 -0.14 2.37
C GLU A 103 40.96 -0.05 1.44
N THR A 104 40.76 0.38 0.20
CA THR A 104 41.84 0.75 -0.71
C THR A 104 42.05 2.26 -0.65
N ASP A 105 43.27 2.68 -0.33
CA ASP A 105 43.68 4.08 -0.44
C ASP A 105 43.57 4.55 -1.90
N THR A 106 42.97 5.73 -2.10
CA THR A 106 42.59 6.30 -3.41
C THR A 106 43.75 6.64 -4.37
N SER A 107 44.97 6.18 -4.11
CA SER A 107 46.15 6.48 -4.92
C SER A 107 46.51 5.42 -5.97
N THR A 108 45.82 4.28 -6.01
CA THR A 108 46.02 3.24 -7.02
C THR A 108 44.66 2.73 -7.49
N ILE A 109 44.32 3.00 -8.75
CA ILE A 109 43.22 2.31 -9.45
C ILE A 109 43.72 0.88 -9.69
N PRO A 110 43.10 -0.17 -9.14
CA PRO A 110 43.48 -1.55 -9.45
C PRO A 110 43.20 -1.82 -10.93
N ASN A 111 44.15 -2.43 -11.64
CA ASN A 111 43.87 -3.01 -12.97
C ASN A 111 43.09 -4.32 -12.76
N GLU A 112 42.18 -4.63 -13.70
CA GLU A 112 41.29 -5.80 -13.68
C GLU A 112 42.00 -7.18 -13.66
N ASP A 113 43.33 -7.23 -13.70
CA ASP A 113 44.14 -8.46 -13.68
C ASP A 113 44.69 -8.81 -12.28
N ASP A 114 44.48 -7.98 -11.25
CA ASP A 114 45.00 -8.20 -9.88
C ASP A 114 43.96 -8.82 -8.92
N GLU A 115 42.80 -9.30 -9.41
CA GLU A 115 41.88 -10.13 -8.60
C GLU A 115 42.38 -11.58 -8.53
N GLU A 116 43.48 -11.81 -7.81
CA GLU A 116 43.75 -13.15 -7.27
C GLU A 116 42.73 -13.44 -6.16
N PHE A 117 41.69 -14.20 -6.51
CA PHE A 117 40.86 -14.91 -5.56
C PHE A 117 41.71 -15.99 -4.87
N ASP A 118 41.99 -15.79 -3.59
CA ASP A 118 42.51 -16.84 -2.71
C ASP A 118 41.37 -17.82 -2.39
N ASP A 119 41.15 -18.78 -3.28
CA ASP A 119 40.28 -19.93 -3.06
C ASP A 119 41.04 -20.97 -2.22
N THR A 120 41.29 -20.65 -0.95
CA THR A 120 41.77 -21.61 0.04
C THR A 120 40.82 -21.69 1.23
N THR A 121 39.74 -22.45 1.05
CA THR A 121 39.16 -23.22 2.16
C THR A 121 39.13 -24.69 1.78
N GLU A 122 40.21 -25.39 2.17
CA GLU A 122 40.22 -26.83 2.35
C GLU A 122 39.17 -27.22 3.41
N GLY A 123 38.27 -28.13 3.03
CA GLY A 123 37.64 -29.10 3.91
C GLY A 123 36.46 -28.61 4.77
N ASP A 124 35.24 -28.89 4.32
CA ASP A 124 34.51 -29.99 4.95
C ASP A 124 33.46 -30.60 3.99
N SER A 125 33.52 -31.91 3.88
CA SER A 125 32.61 -32.72 3.07
C SER A 125 31.24 -32.80 3.75
N ASN A 126 30.20 -32.20 3.17
CA ASN A 126 28.83 -32.54 3.53
C ASN A 126 28.00 -32.89 2.29
N PHE A 127 27.81 -34.19 2.19
CA PHE A 127 26.86 -34.99 1.43
C PHE A 127 25.60 -34.26 0.97
N TYR A 128 25.43 -34.12 -0.35
CA TYR A 128 24.16 -33.78 -0.98
C TYR A 128 23.19 -34.96 -0.85
N PRO A 129 21.96 -34.77 -0.34
CA PRO A 129 20.88 -35.66 -0.71
C PRO A 129 20.45 -35.31 -2.13
N GLU A 130 20.45 -36.30 -3.03
CA GLU A 130 19.78 -36.19 -4.33
C GLU A 130 18.29 -35.85 -4.11
N PRO A 131 17.67 -35.05 -5.00
CA PRO A 131 16.25 -34.79 -4.93
C PRO A 131 15.51 -36.10 -5.16
N GLY A 132 14.90 -36.62 -4.10
CA GLY A 132 14.01 -37.77 -4.17
C GLY A 132 12.83 -37.44 -5.09
N ASP A 133 12.66 -38.28 -6.10
CA ASP A 133 11.47 -38.37 -6.93
C ASP A 133 10.31 -38.86 -6.03
N ASP A 134 9.54 -37.94 -5.46
CA ASP A 134 8.34 -38.26 -4.70
C ASP A 134 7.11 -37.65 -5.38
N ASN A 135 6.64 -38.40 -6.37
CA ASN A 135 5.37 -38.21 -7.02
C ASN A 135 4.27 -38.92 -6.19
N SER A 136 3.88 -38.35 -5.05
CA SER A 136 2.59 -38.66 -4.41
C SER A 136 2.27 -37.78 -3.20
N GLY A 137 1.15 -37.05 -3.29
CA GLY A 137 0.22 -36.87 -2.17
C GLY A 137 0.57 -35.80 -1.13
N ASP A 138 -0.23 -34.75 -1.13
CA ASP A 138 -0.47 -33.85 0.01
C ASP A 138 0.70 -32.91 0.36
N ALA A 139 0.77 -31.78 -0.34
CA ALA A 139 1.55 -30.63 0.09
C ALA A 139 0.96 -30.13 1.42
N SER A 140 1.59 -30.55 2.52
CA SER A 140 1.31 -30.04 3.85
C SER A 140 1.43 -28.51 3.83
N PHE A 141 0.28 -27.86 3.96
CA PHE A 141 0.10 -26.43 4.10
C PHE A 141 1.16 -25.84 5.04
N ILE A 142 2.00 -24.95 4.51
CA ILE A 142 2.88 -24.12 5.34
C ILE A 142 1.94 -23.21 6.13
N ASN A 143 1.69 -23.56 7.39
CA ASN A 143 0.97 -22.68 8.30
C ASN A 143 1.82 -21.42 8.53
N ASP A 144 1.33 -20.29 8.04
CA ASP A 144 1.87 -18.98 8.35
C ASP A 144 1.63 -18.69 9.85
N PRO A 145 2.67 -18.38 10.65
CA PRO A 145 2.47 -17.96 12.03
C PRO A 145 1.80 -16.58 12.17
N PHE A 146 1.59 -15.83 11.07
CA PHE A 146 1.18 -14.42 11.07
C PHE A 146 0.14 -14.03 10.00
N GLY A 147 -0.51 -14.95 9.29
CA GLY A 147 -1.42 -14.62 8.18
C GLY A 147 -2.76 -15.36 8.23
N GLU A 148 -3.88 -14.62 8.18
CA GLU A 148 -5.19 -15.20 7.85
C GLU A 148 -5.29 -15.49 6.34
N ASP A 149 -5.75 -16.70 6.02
CA ASP A 149 -5.90 -17.26 4.68
C ASP A 149 -7.01 -16.55 3.90
N ASN A 150 -6.70 -15.38 3.36
CA ASN A 150 -7.61 -14.61 2.52
C ASN A 150 -7.69 -15.21 1.11
N GLY A 151 -8.48 -16.28 0.97
CA GLY A 151 -9.15 -16.72 -0.24
C GLY A 151 -8.33 -16.64 -1.53
N VAL A 152 -7.58 -17.69 -1.83
CA VAL A 152 -6.76 -17.84 -3.05
C VAL A 152 -7.56 -17.55 -4.32
N SER A 153 -7.34 -16.36 -4.91
CA SER A 153 -7.96 -15.96 -6.18
C SER A 153 -7.35 -16.76 -7.33
N LYS A 154 -8.19 -17.31 -8.21
CA LYS A 154 -7.78 -18.02 -9.42
C LYS A 154 -7.67 -17.05 -10.59
N TYR A 155 -6.55 -17.07 -11.30
CA TYR A 155 -6.34 -16.26 -12.50
C TYR A 155 -6.21 -17.18 -13.72
N TYR A 156 -6.77 -16.75 -14.84
CA TYR A 156 -6.66 -17.46 -16.12
C TYR A 156 -5.87 -16.58 -17.09
N LEU A 157 -4.76 -17.10 -17.61
CA LEU A 157 -3.96 -16.47 -18.66
C LEU A 157 -3.85 -17.46 -19.83
N ASP A 158 -4.44 -17.14 -20.98
CA ASP A 158 -4.41 -17.98 -22.19
C ASP A 158 -4.72 -19.48 -21.92
N ASP A 159 -5.82 -19.75 -21.22
CA ASP A 159 -6.28 -21.10 -20.81
C ASP A 159 -5.37 -21.85 -19.81
N VAL A 160 -4.35 -21.20 -19.26
CA VAL A 160 -3.54 -21.73 -18.16
C VAL A 160 -4.08 -21.22 -16.82
N GLU A 161 -4.39 -22.15 -15.90
CA GLU A 161 -4.79 -21.82 -14.53
C GLU A 161 -3.55 -21.47 -13.71
N VAL A 162 -3.48 -20.23 -13.22
CA VAL A 162 -2.43 -19.79 -12.29
C VAL A 162 -3.06 -19.38 -10.96
N ARG A 163 -2.34 -19.62 -9.87
CA ARG A 163 -2.78 -19.30 -8.50
C ARG A 163 -1.65 -18.61 -7.75
N ILE A 164 -2.00 -17.63 -6.93
CA ILE A 164 -1.07 -17.03 -5.99
C ILE A 164 -0.93 -18.00 -4.82
N ILE A 165 0.27 -18.57 -4.63
CA ILE A 165 0.53 -19.55 -3.56
C ILE A 165 0.64 -18.84 -2.20
N ASN A 166 1.22 -17.64 -2.19
CA ASN A 166 1.37 -16.82 -0.99
C ASN A 166 1.49 -15.33 -1.39
N ARG A 167 1.00 -14.42 -0.53
CA ARG A 167 1.20 -12.97 -0.64
C ARG A 167 1.72 -12.46 0.71
N ARG A 168 2.87 -11.79 0.69
CA ARG A 168 3.43 -11.12 1.87
C ARG A 168 3.65 -9.65 1.58
N ALA A 169 3.11 -8.79 2.43
CA ALA A 169 3.36 -7.35 2.41
C ALA A 169 4.25 -6.98 3.61
N HIS A 170 5.25 -6.14 3.38
CA HIS A 170 6.09 -5.59 4.45
C HIS A 170 6.02 -4.07 4.38
N TYR A 171 5.78 -3.46 5.53
CA TYR A 171 5.60 -2.01 5.65
C TYR A 171 6.77 -1.40 6.41
N TYR A 172 7.13 -0.17 6.06
CA TYR A 172 8.09 0.62 6.83
C TYR A 172 7.34 1.63 7.70
N GLY A 173 7.57 1.63 8.99
CA GLY A 173 6.99 2.62 9.90
C GLY A 173 7.54 4.02 9.66
N ALA A 174 6.95 5.02 10.34
CA ALA A 174 7.39 6.42 10.24
C ALA A 174 8.86 6.63 10.68
N ASP A 175 9.43 5.70 11.43
CA ASP A 175 10.83 5.71 11.84
C ASP A 175 11.79 5.10 10.79
N GLY A 176 11.26 4.69 9.63
CA GLY A 176 12.01 4.05 8.56
C GLY A 176 12.41 2.60 8.84
N LYS A 177 11.88 1.98 9.90
CA LYS A 177 12.14 0.57 10.21
C LYS A 177 11.01 -0.33 9.70
N LEU A 178 11.37 -1.58 9.41
CA LEU A 178 10.40 -2.59 9.02
C LEU A 178 9.41 -2.86 10.17
N ILE A 179 8.12 -2.85 9.85
CA ILE A 179 7.07 -3.30 10.75
C ILE A 179 7.12 -4.83 10.77
N VAL A 180 7.48 -5.38 11.93
CA VAL A 180 7.66 -6.84 12.15
C VAL A 180 6.42 -7.50 12.77
N GLU A 181 5.40 -6.71 13.05
CA GLU A 181 4.11 -7.15 13.56
C GLU A 181 3.02 -6.97 12.50
N SER A 182 1.78 -7.38 12.82
CA SER A 182 0.67 -7.13 11.90
C SER A 182 0.47 -5.63 11.68
N LEU A 183 0.06 -5.24 10.47
CA LEU A 183 -0.22 -3.84 10.16
C LEU A 183 -1.31 -3.26 11.09
N GLU A 184 -2.30 -4.08 11.45
CA GLU A 184 -3.35 -3.75 12.39
C GLU A 184 -2.80 -3.46 13.80
N ASP A 185 -1.95 -4.33 14.35
CA ASP A 185 -1.36 -4.15 15.69
C ASP A 185 -0.47 -2.91 15.77
N TYR A 186 0.36 -2.70 14.74
CA TYR A 186 1.20 -1.51 14.63
C TYR A 186 0.34 -0.24 14.63
N SER A 187 -0.69 -0.22 13.78
CA SER A 187 -1.60 0.92 13.65
C SER A 187 -2.39 1.17 14.92
N LYS A 188 -2.88 0.12 15.59
CA LYS A 188 -3.57 0.18 16.88
C LYS A 188 -2.69 0.81 17.96
N LYS A 189 -1.42 0.43 18.03
CA LYS A 189 -0.45 0.99 18.99
C LYS A 189 -0.21 2.49 18.75
N ASN A 190 -0.01 2.89 17.50
CA ASN A 190 0.21 4.29 17.15
C ASN A 190 -1.02 5.15 17.42
N ILE A 191 -2.21 4.69 17.03
CA ILE A 191 -3.46 5.40 17.31
C ILE A 191 -3.66 5.54 18.82
N ARG A 192 -3.48 4.46 19.61
CA ARG A 192 -3.67 4.50 21.06
C ARG A 192 -2.65 5.34 21.81
N LYS A 193 -1.46 5.55 21.23
CA LYS A 193 -0.43 6.42 21.79
C LYS A 193 -0.88 7.88 21.78
N GLU A 194 -1.59 8.31 20.75
CA GLU A 194 -2.11 9.67 20.62
C GLU A 194 -3.52 9.81 21.24
N PHE A 195 -4.40 8.88 20.93
CA PHE A 195 -5.78 8.81 21.38
C PHE A 195 -5.93 7.63 22.35
N SER A 196 -5.78 7.90 23.63
CA SER A 196 -5.81 6.85 24.67
C SER A 196 -7.19 6.21 24.83
N THR A 197 -8.26 6.94 24.50
CA THR A 197 -9.65 6.47 24.63
C THR A 197 -10.48 6.83 23.40
N LEU A 198 -11.52 6.04 23.17
CA LEU A 198 -12.49 6.28 22.10
C LEU A 198 -13.11 7.68 22.20
N ASP A 199 -13.49 8.12 23.40
CA ASP A 199 -14.06 9.46 23.62
C ASP A 199 -13.08 10.58 23.25
N GLN A 200 -11.77 10.39 23.54
CA GLN A 200 -10.75 11.35 23.14
C GLN A 200 -10.66 11.45 21.62
N PHE A 201 -10.67 10.31 20.92
CA PHE A 201 -10.69 10.28 19.46
C PHE A 201 -11.96 10.95 18.89
N ILE A 202 -13.15 10.59 19.38
CA ILE A 202 -14.42 11.18 18.90
C ILE A 202 -14.44 12.69 19.09
N ARG A 203 -13.98 13.18 20.24
CA ARG A 203 -13.94 14.62 20.53
C ARG A 203 -13.00 15.33 19.56
N THR A 204 -11.76 14.86 19.43
CA THR A 204 -10.80 15.45 18.48
C THR A 204 -11.32 15.37 17.06
N TRP A 205 -11.86 14.22 16.65
CA TRP A 205 -12.47 14.06 15.34
C TRP A 205 -13.56 15.10 15.13
N SER A 206 -14.49 15.26 16.06
CA SER A 206 -15.64 16.17 15.93
C SER A 206 -15.26 17.65 15.97
N GLU A 207 -14.23 18.03 16.73
CA GLU A 207 -13.75 19.41 16.86
C GLU A 207 -12.94 19.89 15.66
N THR A 208 -12.27 19.00 14.93
CA THR A 208 -11.50 19.36 13.73
C THR A 208 -12.42 19.73 12.58
N ASP A 209 -12.31 20.94 12.04
CA ASP A 209 -13.19 21.40 10.96
C ASP A 209 -12.94 20.61 9.65
N LYS A 210 -11.68 20.34 9.30
CA LYS A 210 -11.30 19.60 8.09
C LYS A 210 -10.81 18.19 8.41
N LYS A 211 -11.58 17.16 8.03
CA LYS A 211 -11.23 15.76 8.36
C LYS A 211 -9.98 15.27 7.61
N ASP A 212 -9.69 15.84 6.45
CA ASP A 212 -8.50 15.52 5.65
C ASP A 212 -7.21 15.78 6.43
N GLU A 213 -7.21 16.74 7.36
CA GLU A 213 -6.03 17.01 8.20
C GLU A 213 -5.75 15.85 9.16
N ILE A 214 -6.79 15.19 9.69
CA ILE A 214 -6.63 14.00 10.53
C ILE A 214 -6.15 12.82 9.69
N ARG A 215 -6.67 12.65 8.48
CA ARG A 215 -6.22 11.60 7.56
C ARG A 215 -4.71 11.72 7.31
N ARG A 216 -4.25 12.89 6.88
CA ARG A 216 -2.82 13.14 6.61
C ARG A 216 -1.95 12.96 7.85
N HIS A 217 -2.46 13.39 9.00
CA HIS A 217 -1.74 13.18 10.27
C HIS A 217 -1.53 11.69 10.58
N PHE A 218 -2.52 10.83 10.31
CA PHE A 218 -2.34 9.39 10.44
C PHE A 218 -1.32 8.83 9.43
N GLU A 219 -1.38 9.28 8.17
CA GLU A 219 -0.39 8.90 7.16
C GLU A 219 1.04 9.31 7.58
N ASP A 220 1.21 10.51 8.13
CA ASP A 220 2.50 11.03 8.63
C ASP A 220 3.04 10.22 9.82
N GLU A 221 2.16 9.67 10.67
CA GLU A 221 2.51 8.73 11.76
C GLU A 221 2.72 7.29 11.24
N GLY A 222 2.72 7.09 9.92
CA GLY A 222 2.97 5.82 9.25
C GLY A 222 1.80 4.85 9.34
N ILE A 223 0.57 5.33 9.52
CA ILE A 223 -0.64 4.51 9.48
C ILE A 223 -1.13 4.44 8.04
N PHE A 224 -1.05 3.24 7.46
CA PHE A 224 -1.39 2.96 6.07
C PHE A 224 -2.91 2.73 5.92
N LEU A 225 -3.68 3.81 5.83
CA LEU A 225 -5.14 3.78 5.86
C LEU A 225 -5.74 2.96 4.71
N GLU A 226 -5.20 3.08 3.49
CA GLU A 226 -5.69 2.35 2.32
C GLU A 226 -5.47 0.84 2.46
N ASP A 227 -4.27 0.41 2.86
CA ASP A 227 -3.95 -0.99 3.11
C ASP A 227 -4.83 -1.60 4.21
N LEU A 228 -5.05 -0.84 5.29
CA LEU A 228 -5.93 -1.26 6.38
C LEU A 228 -7.40 -1.39 5.94
N ILE A 229 -7.88 -0.53 5.04
CA ILE A 229 -9.23 -0.63 4.47
C ILE A 229 -9.36 -1.89 3.61
N ASP A 230 -8.34 -2.16 2.79
CA ASP A 230 -8.29 -3.34 1.93
C ASP A 230 -8.26 -4.63 2.75
N ASP A 231 -7.49 -4.67 3.84
CA ASP A 231 -7.42 -5.81 4.77
C ASP A 231 -8.78 -6.09 5.46
N VAL A 232 -9.50 -5.04 5.86
CA VAL A 232 -10.84 -5.16 6.46
C VAL A 232 -11.90 -5.53 5.40
N GLY A 233 -11.65 -5.22 4.12
CA GLY A 233 -12.47 -5.61 2.99
C GLY A 233 -13.83 -4.89 2.91
N LYS A 234 -13.95 -3.68 3.46
CA LYS A 234 -15.19 -2.90 3.46
C LYS A 234 -14.96 -1.43 3.12
N ASP A 235 -15.92 -0.83 2.41
CA ASP A 235 -15.98 0.61 2.10
C ASP A 235 -16.25 1.46 3.37
N MET A 236 -15.24 1.58 4.23
CA MET A 236 -15.34 2.27 5.52
C MET A 236 -14.89 3.72 5.41
N ASP A 237 -15.37 4.56 6.32
CA ASP A 237 -14.77 5.88 6.55
C ASP A 237 -13.52 5.75 7.42
N VAL A 238 -12.58 6.70 7.32
CA VAL A 238 -11.38 6.72 8.18
C VAL A 238 -11.77 6.73 9.66
N PHE A 239 -12.85 7.43 10.02
CA PHE A 239 -13.40 7.40 11.38
C PHE A 239 -13.74 5.99 11.84
N ASP A 240 -14.43 5.22 10.99
CA ASP A 240 -14.88 3.86 11.27
C ASP A 240 -13.71 2.88 11.36
N LEU A 241 -12.74 3.03 10.45
CA LEU A 241 -11.51 2.25 10.45
C LEU A 241 -10.76 2.41 11.77
N VAL A 242 -10.56 3.64 12.20
CA VAL A 242 -9.90 3.96 13.47
C VAL A 242 -10.70 3.42 14.66
N CYS A 243 -12.03 3.58 14.65
CA CYS A 243 -12.89 3.01 15.69
C CYS A 243 -12.74 1.48 15.78
N HIS A 244 -12.69 0.80 14.64
CA HIS A 244 -12.57 -0.65 14.56
C HIS A 244 -11.21 -1.13 15.07
N ILE A 245 -10.12 -0.64 14.47
CA ILE A 245 -8.75 -1.08 14.77
C ILE A 245 -8.35 -0.73 16.20
N ALA A 246 -8.55 0.53 16.59
CA ALA A 246 -8.01 1.02 17.85
C ALA A 246 -8.91 0.69 19.05
N TYR A 247 -10.22 0.54 18.86
CA TYR A 247 -11.19 0.42 19.96
C TYR A 247 -12.15 -0.76 19.83
N ASP A 248 -11.85 -1.69 18.92
CA ASP A 248 -12.58 -2.94 18.76
C ASP A 248 -14.08 -2.73 18.47
N MET A 249 -14.42 -1.61 17.83
CA MET A 249 -15.79 -1.28 17.44
C MET A 249 -16.24 -2.11 16.22
N PRO A 250 -17.53 -2.41 16.08
CA PRO A 250 -18.04 -3.07 14.88
C PRO A 250 -17.75 -2.24 13.61
N VAL A 251 -17.36 -2.93 12.54
CA VAL A 251 -17.17 -2.32 11.22
C VAL A 251 -18.46 -1.71 10.71
N LEU A 252 -18.38 -0.48 10.22
CA LEU A 252 -19.51 0.26 9.63
C LEU A 252 -19.07 0.87 8.31
N THR A 253 -19.84 0.60 7.26
CA THR A 253 -19.60 1.19 5.93
C THR A 253 -20.08 2.63 5.87
N ARG A 254 -19.52 3.41 4.94
CA ARG A 254 -19.99 4.79 4.64
C ARG A 254 -21.49 4.82 4.33
N LYS A 255 -21.99 3.82 3.60
CA LYS A 255 -23.42 3.67 3.28
C LYS A 255 -24.27 3.42 4.51
N GLU A 256 -23.85 2.53 5.41
CA GLU A 256 -24.59 2.27 6.66
C GLU A 256 -24.61 3.51 7.55
N ARG A 257 -23.50 4.24 7.64
CA ARG A 257 -23.41 5.50 8.39
C ARG A 257 -24.37 6.55 7.84
N ALA A 258 -24.38 6.76 6.52
CA ALA A 258 -25.34 7.66 5.87
C ALA A 258 -26.80 7.25 6.13
N ASN A 259 -27.10 5.95 6.06
CA ASN A 259 -28.44 5.42 6.32
C ASN A 259 -28.87 5.58 7.78
N ASN A 260 -27.95 5.47 8.74
CA ASN A 260 -28.24 5.70 10.15
C ASN A 260 -28.67 7.15 10.42
N VAL A 261 -28.03 8.12 9.76
CA VAL A 261 -28.44 9.54 9.83
C VAL A 261 -29.85 9.72 9.25
N LYS A 262 -30.14 9.12 8.09
CA LYS A 262 -31.48 9.18 7.47
C LYS A 262 -32.56 8.59 8.40
N LYS A 263 -32.29 7.46 9.07
CA LYS A 263 -33.22 6.79 9.99
C LYS A 263 -33.53 7.60 11.25
N ARG A 264 -32.58 8.37 11.77
CA ARG A 264 -32.78 9.22 12.97
C ARG A 264 -33.71 10.41 12.72
N ASN A 265 -34.08 10.67 11.45
CA ASN A 265 -34.97 11.74 11.03
C ASN A 265 -34.54 13.14 11.53
N TYR A 266 -33.23 13.36 11.67
CA TYR A 266 -32.67 14.64 12.11
C TYR A 266 -33.11 15.80 11.21
N PHE A 267 -33.31 15.53 9.91
CA PHE A 267 -33.70 16.56 8.94
C PHE A 267 -35.17 16.97 9.02
N GLY A 268 -35.93 16.48 10.00
CA GLY A 268 -37.29 16.91 10.29
C GLY A 268 -37.46 18.43 10.42
N LYS A 269 -36.41 19.15 10.87
CA LYS A 269 -36.40 20.61 11.02
C LYS A 269 -36.22 21.41 9.72
N TYR A 270 -35.72 20.77 8.66
CA TYR A 270 -35.47 21.42 7.36
C TYR A 270 -36.69 21.34 6.45
N ASN A 271 -36.85 22.33 5.56
CA ASN A 271 -37.89 22.31 4.52
C ASN A 271 -37.65 21.20 3.50
N GLU A 272 -38.68 20.82 2.74
CA GLU A 272 -38.61 19.69 1.79
C GLU A 272 -37.45 19.81 0.80
N LYS A 273 -37.21 21.00 0.23
CA LYS A 273 -36.10 21.23 -0.70
C LYS A 273 -34.74 21.11 -0.03
N ALA A 274 -34.59 21.61 1.20
CA ALA A 274 -33.36 21.49 1.98
C ALA A 274 -33.07 20.02 2.33
N ARG A 275 -34.09 19.22 2.66
CA ARG A 275 -33.93 17.77 2.88
C ARG A 275 -33.40 17.06 1.65
N VAL A 276 -33.95 17.36 0.47
CA VAL A 276 -33.45 16.78 -0.80
C VAL A 276 -31.97 17.11 -1.02
N VAL A 277 -31.52 18.34 -0.69
CA VAL A 277 -30.09 18.68 -0.78
C VAL A 277 -29.25 17.88 0.20
N LEU A 278 -29.68 17.77 1.46
CA LEU A 278 -28.97 17.03 2.50
C LEU A 278 -28.91 15.52 2.19
N ASP A 279 -29.98 14.95 1.65
CA ASP A 279 -30.03 13.55 1.21
C ASP A 279 -29.05 13.29 0.06
N LYS A 280 -29.00 14.18 -0.95
CA LYS A 280 -28.02 14.07 -2.04
C LYS A 280 -26.58 14.20 -1.53
N LEU A 281 -26.33 15.05 -0.53
CA LEU A 281 -25.02 15.15 0.12
C LEU A 281 -24.66 13.86 0.87
N LEU A 282 -25.61 13.24 1.57
CA LEU A 282 -25.38 11.94 2.22
C LEU A 282 -25.08 10.83 1.21
N ASP A 283 -25.77 10.82 0.07
CA ASP A 283 -25.49 9.88 -1.01
C ASP A 283 -24.09 10.09 -1.57
N LYS A 284 -23.66 11.36 -1.73
CA LYS A 284 -22.29 11.68 -2.15
C LYS A 284 -21.26 11.20 -1.12
N TYR A 285 -21.48 11.46 0.17
CA TYR A 285 -20.62 10.95 1.26
C TYR A 285 -20.50 9.42 1.21
N ALA A 286 -21.62 8.71 1.01
CA ALA A 286 -21.66 7.26 0.98
C ALA A 286 -20.81 6.64 -0.15
N ASN A 287 -20.56 7.39 -1.23
CA ASN A 287 -19.79 6.94 -2.38
C ASN A 287 -18.35 7.49 -2.37
N GLU A 288 -18.16 8.77 -2.03
CA GLU A 288 -16.92 9.52 -2.25
C GLU A 288 -16.25 10.03 -0.96
N GLY A 289 -16.85 9.79 0.22
CA GLY A 289 -16.30 10.20 1.52
C GLY A 289 -16.60 11.64 1.93
N ILE A 290 -16.09 12.03 3.09
CA ILE A 290 -16.44 13.28 3.81
C ILE A 290 -15.91 14.57 3.17
N GLU A 291 -14.74 14.49 2.53
CA GLU A 291 -14.01 15.63 1.96
C GLU A 291 -14.90 16.38 0.93
N ASN A 292 -15.68 15.58 0.19
CA ASN A 292 -16.51 16.00 -0.91
C ASN A 292 -17.79 16.74 -0.54
N ILE A 293 -18.23 16.66 0.72
CA ILE A 293 -19.50 17.26 1.18
C ILE A 293 -19.30 18.53 2.00
N GLN A 294 -18.07 18.80 2.46
CA GLN A 294 -17.71 20.02 3.17
C GLN A 294 -17.42 21.19 2.21
N ASP A 295 -16.99 20.93 0.98
CA ASP A 295 -16.80 21.98 -0.04
C ASP A 295 -18.15 22.42 -0.63
N ILE A 296 -18.49 23.70 -0.48
CA ILE A 296 -19.66 24.35 -1.08
C ILE A 296 -19.74 24.23 -2.62
N ASN A 297 -18.62 23.95 -3.30
CA ASN A 297 -18.62 23.71 -4.75
C ASN A 297 -19.26 22.38 -5.15
N VAL A 298 -19.51 21.48 -4.19
CA VAL A 298 -20.32 20.27 -4.40
C VAL A 298 -21.67 20.59 -5.05
N LEU A 299 -22.27 21.74 -4.70
CA LEU A 299 -23.54 22.20 -5.23
C LEU A 299 -23.51 22.58 -6.73
N THR A 300 -22.34 22.56 -7.37
CA THR A 300 -22.22 22.80 -8.82
C THR A 300 -22.35 21.52 -9.65
N LEU A 301 -22.31 20.36 -8.99
CA LEU A 301 -22.42 19.06 -9.65
C LEU A 301 -23.79 18.84 -10.30
N PRO A 302 -23.88 18.00 -11.36
CA PRO A 302 -25.11 17.77 -12.10
C PRO A 302 -26.29 17.35 -11.22
N GLU A 303 -26.05 16.54 -10.20
CA GLU A 303 -27.06 16.06 -9.25
C GLU A 303 -27.77 17.19 -8.48
N PHE A 304 -27.13 18.35 -8.28
CA PHE A 304 -27.77 19.49 -7.60
C PHE A 304 -28.52 20.43 -8.54
N LYS A 305 -28.28 20.36 -9.86
CA LYS A 305 -28.91 21.25 -10.85
C LYS A 305 -30.43 21.13 -10.89
N GLU A 306 -30.96 19.94 -10.61
CA GLU A 306 -32.41 19.68 -10.53
C GLU A 306 -33.07 20.43 -9.36
N VAL A 307 -32.31 20.69 -8.29
CA VAL A 307 -32.80 21.40 -7.10
C VAL A 307 -32.69 22.91 -7.28
N GLY A 308 -31.60 23.36 -7.89
CA GLY A 308 -31.37 24.76 -8.25
C GLY A 308 -29.89 25.08 -8.46
N SER A 309 -29.59 26.32 -8.84
CA SER A 309 -28.19 26.76 -8.89
C SER A 309 -27.58 26.89 -7.49
N LYS A 310 -26.25 26.80 -7.34
CA LYS A 310 -25.53 26.99 -6.08
C LYS A 310 -26.01 28.21 -5.27
N LEU A 311 -26.21 29.35 -5.94
CA LEU A 311 -26.68 30.58 -5.30
C LEU A 311 -28.13 30.47 -4.81
N GLU A 312 -28.99 29.77 -5.54
CA GLU A 312 -30.38 29.56 -5.16
C GLU A 312 -30.50 28.58 -4.01
N ILE A 313 -29.71 27.50 -4.02
CA ILE A 313 -29.67 26.55 -2.91
C ILE A 313 -29.26 27.30 -1.64
N VAL A 314 -28.13 27.99 -1.67
CA VAL A 314 -27.61 28.68 -0.48
C VAL A 314 -28.57 29.78 0.01
N LYS A 315 -29.05 30.65 -0.88
CA LYS A 315 -29.86 31.81 -0.47
C LYS A 315 -31.35 31.51 -0.27
N LYS A 316 -31.98 30.79 -1.20
CA LYS A 316 -33.44 30.58 -1.19
C LYS A 316 -33.86 29.35 -0.37
N ILE A 317 -33.02 28.31 -0.32
CA ILE A 317 -33.38 27.05 0.38
C ILE A 317 -32.91 27.09 1.84
N PHE A 318 -31.66 27.49 2.09
CA PHE A 318 -31.09 27.52 3.44
C PHE A 318 -31.17 28.90 4.12
N GLY A 319 -31.46 29.96 3.38
CA GLY A 319 -31.61 31.32 3.94
C GLY A 319 -30.33 32.15 3.96
N GLY A 320 -29.20 31.58 3.53
CA GLY A 320 -27.92 32.27 3.46
C GLY A 320 -26.73 31.32 3.57
N LYS A 321 -25.53 31.90 3.40
CA LYS A 321 -24.27 31.15 3.45
C LYS A 321 -24.02 30.57 4.84
N LYS A 322 -24.28 31.34 5.90
CA LYS A 322 -24.02 30.92 7.28
C LYS A 322 -24.95 29.78 7.70
N GLU A 323 -26.21 29.86 7.29
CA GLU A 323 -27.24 28.86 7.58
C GLU A 323 -26.94 27.55 6.86
N TYR A 324 -26.46 27.63 5.61
CA TYR A 324 -25.97 26.46 4.88
C TYR A 324 -24.74 25.84 5.56
N GLU A 325 -23.71 26.64 5.88
CA GLU A 325 -22.51 26.15 6.56
C GLU A 325 -22.83 25.49 7.91
N GLN A 326 -23.77 26.07 8.68
CA GLN A 326 -24.27 25.48 9.91
C GLN A 326 -24.99 24.15 9.66
N ALA A 327 -25.82 24.05 8.62
CA ALA A 327 -26.50 22.81 8.27
C ALA A 327 -25.51 21.70 7.87
N ILE A 328 -24.44 22.05 7.15
CA ILE A 328 -23.36 21.10 6.81
C ILE A 328 -22.59 20.68 8.07
N LYS A 329 -22.25 21.62 8.95
CA LYS A 329 -21.55 21.29 10.21
C LYS A 329 -22.37 20.31 11.06
N GLU A 330 -23.67 20.54 11.17
CA GLU A 330 -24.58 19.63 11.87
C GLU A 330 -24.72 18.28 11.17
N LEU A 331 -24.80 18.25 9.84
CA LEU A 331 -24.82 17.01 9.05
C LEU A 331 -23.58 16.15 9.34
N VAL A 332 -22.40 16.78 9.36
CA VAL A 332 -21.13 16.13 9.67
C VAL A 332 -21.10 15.62 11.11
N GLN A 333 -21.61 16.41 12.07
CA GLN A 333 -21.73 15.94 13.45
C GLN A 333 -22.63 14.71 13.57
N GLU A 334 -23.82 14.74 12.95
CA GLU A 334 -24.73 13.61 12.95
C GLU A 334 -24.16 12.36 12.29
N LEU A 335 -23.37 12.53 11.22
CA LEU A 335 -22.64 11.44 10.57
C LEU A 335 -21.74 10.71 11.55
N TYR A 336 -21.06 11.41 12.48
CA TYR A 336 -20.05 10.83 13.36
C TYR A 336 -20.52 10.59 14.81
N THR A 337 -21.80 10.83 15.11
CA THR A 337 -22.38 10.46 16.41
C THR A 337 -22.53 8.94 16.53
N ILE A 338 -21.76 8.32 17.43
CA ILE A 338 -21.89 6.91 17.80
C ILE A 338 -23.27 6.70 18.47
N ALA A 339 -24.05 5.75 17.96
CA ALA A 339 -25.36 5.38 18.52
C ALA A 339 -25.24 4.34 19.61
#